data_AF-A0A4U3A6Y0-F1
#
_entry.id   AF-A0A4U3A6Y0-F1
#
_cell.length_a   1.000
_cell.length_b   1.000
_cell.length_c   1.000
_cell.angle_alpha   90.00
_cell.angle_beta   90.00
_cell.angle_gamma   90.00
#
_symmetry.space_group_name_H-M   'P 1'
#
loop_
_entity.id
_entity.type
_entity.pdbx_description
1 polymer ?
#
loop_
_entity_poly.entity_id
_entity_poly.type
_entity_poly.pdbx_seq_one_letter_code
_entity_poly.pdbx_strand_id
1 'polypeptide(L)'
;MSITLIFIMAFTIVIHAVETSSYSIRLAGVRLKKIVVALSVVGMVLLISRTSNLLQAFLIGGIVDDAKRDVSINLEYTIRLVLLSASIGTLLAIILYPTLTKLFGYVIQNFETDGSFIRMMKTNNIQKLKYTKKYVRFPRFEMIHRLRIGGIPKRIMLINMFATAIYTAGVLSALYASFLNPDYATNASTASGLVNGFATILL
;
A
#
# COMPACT_ATOMS: atom_id res chain seq x y z
N MET A 1 5.47 -4.11 24.80
CA MET A 1 4.89 -4.19 23.43
C MET A 1 5.08 -5.62 22.96
N SER A 2 3.99 -6.34 22.63
CA SER A 2 4.09 -7.74 22.21
C SER A 2 4.88 -7.86 20.90
N ILE A 3 5.67 -8.93 20.74
CA ILE A 3 6.44 -9.22 19.52
C ILE A 3 5.52 -9.23 18.28
N THR A 4 4.30 -9.75 18.45
CA THR A 4 3.24 -9.75 17.44
C THR A 4 2.88 -8.34 16.95
N LEU A 5 2.77 -7.36 17.85
CA LEU A 5 2.44 -5.99 17.44
C LEU A 5 3.56 -5.35 16.63
N ILE A 6 4.82 -5.55 17.02
CA ILE A 6 5.98 -5.06 16.25
C ILE A 6 5.99 -5.66 14.85
N PHE A 7 5.72 -6.97 14.75
CA PHE A 7 5.63 -7.67 13.47
C PHE A 7 4.50 -7.10 12.60
N ILE A 8 3.31 -6.89 13.17
CA ILE A 8 2.18 -6.28 12.46
C ILE A 8 2.55 -4.88 11.97
N MET A 9 3.12 -4.03 12.82
CA MET A 9 3.53 -2.67 12.44
C MET A 9 4.55 -2.66 11.29
N ALA A 10 5.58 -3.50 11.37
CA ALA A 10 6.58 -3.63 10.30
C ALA A 10 5.93 -4.10 8.99
N PHE A 11 5.02 -5.07 9.08
CA PHE A 11 4.29 -5.57 7.93
C PHE A 11 3.37 -4.48 7.33
N THR A 12 2.69 -3.70 8.17
CA THR A 12 1.88 -2.54 7.76
C THR A 12 2.68 -1.53 6.95
N ILE A 13 3.88 -1.18 7.42
CA ILE A 13 4.77 -0.24 6.74
C ILE A 13 5.08 -0.75 5.32
N VAL A 14 5.42 -2.04 5.20
CA VAL A 14 5.75 -2.65 3.90
C VAL A 14 4.53 -2.67 2.98
N ILE A 15 3.36 -3.08 3.48
CA ILE A 15 2.12 -3.16 2.69
C ILE A 15 1.79 -1.79 2.08
N HIS A 16 1.74 -0.75 2.90
CA HIS A 16 1.37 0.59 2.44
C HIS A 16 2.48 1.25 1.61
N ALA A 17 3.74 0.93 1.85
CA ALA A 17 4.84 1.38 1.00
C ALA A 17 4.73 0.77 -0.40
N VAL A 18 4.47 -0.55 -0.50
CA VAL A 18 4.28 -1.26 -1.78
C VAL A 18 3.03 -0.76 -2.49
N GLU A 19 1.93 -0.56 -1.78
CA GLU A 19 0.70 -0.01 -2.34
C GLU A 19 0.91 1.38 -2.95
N THR A 20 1.54 2.28 -2.20
CA THR A 20 1.85 3.64 -2.66
C THR A 20 2.87 3.62 -3.81
N SER A 21 3.78 2.64 -3.83
CA SER A 21 4.73 2.48 -4.93
C SER A 21 4.05 2.20 -6.27
N SER A 22 2.83 1.65 -6.29
CA SER A 22 2.06 1.39 -7.52
C SER A 22 1.83 2.66 -8.37
N TYR A 23 1.69 3.83 -7.73
CA TYR A 23 1.57 5.11 -8.43
C TYR A 23 2.84 5.48 -9.20
N SER A 24 4.02 5.12 -8.67
CA SER A 24 5.29 5.34 -9.35
C SER A 24 5.46 4.44 -10.58
N ILE A 25 4.88 3.23 -10.57
CA ILE A 25 4.82 2.33 -11.73
C ILE A 25 4.00 2.96 -12.85
N ARG A 26 2.82 3.52 -12.51
CA ARG A 26 1.96 4.23 -13.48
C ARG A 26 2.72 5.39 -14.13
N LEU A 27 3.41 6.21 -13.34
CA LEU A 27 4.22 7.31 -13.86
C LEU A 27 5.36 6.82 -14.77
N ALA A 28 6.03 5.73 -14.40
CA ALA A 28 7.07 5.12 -15.22
C ALA A 28 6.51 4.63 -16.56
N GLY A 29 5.34 4.00 -16.56
CA GLY A 29 4.64 3.55 -17.76
C GLY A 29 4.31 4.69 -18.73
N VAL A 30 3.80 5.81 -18.21
CA VAL A 30 3.53 7.01 -19.02
C VAL A 30 4.82 7.57 -19.64
N ARG A 31 5.90 7.69 -18.86
CA ARG A 31 7.20 8.20 -19.36
C ARG A 31 7.81 7.29 -20.43
N LEU A 32 7.61 5.99 -20.33
CA LEU A 32 8.10 5.00 -21.28
C LEU A 32 7.16 4.77 -22.47
N LYS A 33 5.98 5.43 -22.50
CA LYS A 33 4.90 5.18 -23.47
C LYS A 33 4.43 3.71 -23.51
N LYS A 34 4.54 3.00 -22.38
CA LYS A 34 4.21 1.57 -22.22
C LYS A 34 3.13 1.39 -21.17
N ILE A 35 1.98 2.02 -21.38
CA ILE A 35 0.90 2.11 -20.38
C ILE A 35 0.30 0.73 -20.07
N VAL A 36 0.04 -0.09 -21.11
CA VAL A 36 -0.55 -1.43 -20.95
C VAL A 36 0.36 -2.34 -20.13
N VAL A 37 1.66 -2.36 -20.47
CA VAL A 37 2.67 -3.15 -19.74
C VAL A 37 2.76 -2.70 -18.28
N ALA A 38 2.75 -1.39 -18.04
CA ALA A 38 2.78 -0.84 -16.69
C ALA A 38 1.52 -1.19 -15.88
N LEU A 39 0.33 -1.18 -16.50
CA LEU A 39 -0.92 -1.59 -15.86
C LEU A 39 -0.86 -3.06 -15.41
N SER A 40 -0.27 -3.95 -16.21
CA SER A 40 -0.05 -5.34 -15.81
C SER A 40 0.85 -5.44 -14.57
N VAL A 41 1.95 -4.67 -14.53
CA VAL A 41 2.86 -4.64 -13.38
C VAL A 41 2.17 -4.06 -12.13
N VAL A 42 1.38 -2.99 -12.29
CA VAL A 42 0.55 -2.42 -11.22
C VAL A 42 -0.41 -3.47 -10.66
N GLY A 43 -1.11 -4.20 -11.54
CA GLY A 43 -2.04 -5.25 -11.14
C GLY A 43 -1.35 -6.32 -10.28
N MET A 44 -0.20 -6.83 -10.73
CA MET A 44 0.58 -7.81 -9.95
C MET A 44 0.99 -7.28 -8.57
N VAL A 45 1.51 -6.05 -8.50
CA VAL A 45 1.95 -5.44 -7.24
C VAL A 45 0.77 -5.19 -6.29
N LEU A 46 -0.36 -4.70 -6.81
CA LEU A 46 -1.56 -4.46 -6.01
C LEU A 46 -2.19 -5.76 -5.49
N LEU A 47 -2.16 -6.84 -6.27
CA LEU A 47 -2.64 -8.15 -5.81
C LEU A 47 -1.83 -8.65 -4.61
N ILE A 48 -0.50 -8.53 -4.65
CA ILE A 48 0.38 -8.90 -3.54
C ILE A 48 0.09 -8.03 -2.31
N SER A 49 -0.03 -6.71 -2.49
CA SER A 49 -0.32 -5.77 -1.41
C SER A 49 -1.67 -6.05 -0.75
N ARG A 50 -2.73 -6.25 -1.55
CA ARG A 50 -4.08 -6.57 -1.06
C ARG A 50 -4.13 -7.91 -0.33
N THR A 51 -3.48 -8.94 -0.89
CA THR A 51 -3.39 -10.25 -0.22
C THR A 51 -2.68 -10.12 1.12
N SER A 52 -1.62 -9.32 1.20
CA SER A 52 -0.90 -9.04 2.44
C SER A 52 -1.75 -8.26 3.45
N ASN A 53 -2.57 -7.32 2.98
CA ASN A 53 -3.52 -6.59 3.83
C ASN A 53 -4.58 -7.53 4.45
N LEU A 54 -5.09 -8.51 3.69
CA LEU A 54 -5.99 -9.54 4.24
C LEU A 54 -5.31 -10.38 5.34
N LEU A 55 -4.04 -10.77 5.14
CA LEU A 55 -3.26 -11.46 6.18
C LEU A 55 -3.06 -10.59 7.42
N GLN A 56 -2.77 -9.30 7.24
CA GLN A 56 -2.69 -8.36 8.36
C GLN A 56 -4.01 -8.24 9.12
N ALA A 57 -5.13 -8.15 8.42
CA ALA A 57 -6.46 -8.09 9.04
C ALA A 57 -6.74 -9.34 9.89
N PHE A 58 -6.35 -10.53 9.40
CA PHE A 58 -6.43 -11.77 10.16
C PHE A 58 -5.59 -11.73 11.46
N LEU A 59 -4.35 -11.23 11.39
CA LEU A 59 -3.48 -11.10 12.57
C LEU A 59 -4.05 -10.11 13.61
N ILE A 60 -4.62 -8.99 13.16
CA ILE A 60 -5.26 -8.01 14.05
C ILE A 60 -6.54 -8.59 14.64
N GLY A 61 -7.32 -9.35 13.87
CA GLY A 61 -8.49 -10.07 14.36
C GLY A 61 -8.19 -10.96 15.57
N GLY A 62 -7.06 -11.68 15.55
CA GLY A 62 -6.60 -12.45 16.72
C GLY A 62 -6.38 -11.58 17.96
N ILE A 63 -5.77 -10.40 17.80
CA ILE A 63 -5.57 -9.44 18.91
C ILE A 63 -6.91 -8.89 19.42
N VAL A 64 -7.88 -8.67 18.52
CA VAL A 64 -9.23 -8.24 18.89
C VAL A 64 -9.91 -9.31 19.76
N ASP A 65 -9.79 -10.58 19.40
CA ASP A 65 -10.38 -11.68 20.18
C ASP A 65 -9.69 -11.89 21.53
N ASP A 66 -8.37 -11.70 21.60
CA ASP A 66 -7.63 -11.68 22.87
C ASP A 66 -8.08 -10.50 23.75
N ALA A 67 -8.26 -9.30 23.16
CA ALA A 67 -8.72 -8.10 23.87
C ALA A 67 -10.17 -8.23 24.38
N LYS A 68 -11.01 -9.07 23.75
CA LYS A 68 -12.35 -9.39 24.27
C LYS A 68 -12.29 -10.23 25.55
N ARG A 69 -11.23 -11.02 25.73
CA ARG A 69 -11.04 -11.90 26.89
C ARG A 69 -10.26 -11.22 28.02
N ASP A 70 -9.35 -10.32 27.67
CA ASP A 70 -8.51 -9.60 28.60
C ASP A 70 -8.66 -8.08 28.44
N VAL A 71 -9.32 -7.46 29.42
CA VAL A 71 -9.62 -6.02 29.46
C VAL A 71 -8.35 -5.17 29.60
N SER A 72 -7.21 -5.76 29.98
CA SER A 72 -5.94 -5.04 30.08
C SER A 72 -5.34 -4.67 28.71
N ILE A 73 -5.81 -5.29 27.63
CA ILE A 73 -5.33 -5.01 26.27
C ILE A 73 -6.03 -3.78 25.71
N ASN A 74 -5.28 -2.68 25.60
CA ASN A 74 -5.79 -1.46 24.99
C ASN A 74 -5.80 -1.58 23.44
N LEU A 75 -6.91 -2.08 22.91
CA LEU A 75 -7.11 -2.27 21.47
C LEU A 75 -7.09 -0.93 20.70
N GLU A 76 -7.64 0.13 21.29
CA GLU A 76 -7.66 1.46 20.66
C GLU A 76 -6.23 1.95 20.38
N TYR A 77 -5.35 1.84 21.38
CA TYR A 77 -3.94 2.20 21.24
C TYR A 77 -3.26 1.37 20.15
N THR A 78 -3.56 0.07 20.10
CA THR A 78 -3.04 -0.85 19.08
C THR A 78 -3.44 -0.42 17.66
N ILE A 79 -4.72 -0.11 17.44
CA ILE A 79 -5.23 0.31 16.13
C ILE A 79 -4.61 1.67 15.71
N ARG A 80 -4.49 2.62 16.65
CA ARG A 80 -3.83 3.92 16.37
C ARG A 80 -2.37 3.73 15.94
N LEU A 81 -1.63 2.81 16.58
CA LEU A 81 -0.25 2.50 16.19
C LEU A 81 -0.17 1.84 14.80
N VAL A 82 -1.13 0.98 14.45
CA VAL A 82 -1.19 0.38 13.11
C VAL A 82 -1.46 1.46 12.06
N LEU A 83 -2.40 2.38 12.30
CA LEU A 83 -2.66 3.52 11.40
C LEU A 83 -1.44 4.45 11.26
N LEU A 84 -0.71 4.68 12.35
CA LEU A 84 0.53 5.44 12.33
C LEU A 84 1.59 4.72 11.47
N SER A 85 1.70 3.39 11.60
CA SER A 85 2.60 2.57 10.79
C SER A 85 2.24 2.61 9.30
N ALA A 86 0.95 2.60 8.96
CA ALA A 86 0.48 2.80 7.60
C ALA A 86 0.93 4.15 7.04
N SER A 87 0.80 5.21 7.83
CA SER A 87 1.23 6.56 7.48
C SER A 87 2.75 6.66 7.27
N ILE A 88 3.55 5.96 8.09
CA ILE A 88 5.00 5.87 7.88
C ILE A 88 5.33 5.16 6.56
N GLY A 89 4.63 4.06 6.25
CA GLY A 89 4.80 3.33 5.00
C GLY A 89 4.51 4.17 3.76
N THR A 90 3.41 4.92 3.77
CA THR A 90 3.07 5.83 2.67
C THR A 90 4.08 6.97 2.54
N LEU A 91 4.51 7.57 3.66
CA LEU A 91 5.53 8.63 3.66
C LEU A 91 6.86 8.12 3.10
N LEU A 92 7.29 6.92 3.49
CA LEU A 92 8.51 6.29 2.99
C LEU A 92 8.45 6.07 1.48
N ALA A 93 7.31 5.62 0.95
CA ALA A 93 7.12 5.50 -0.49
C ALA A 93 7.11 6.85 -1.22
N ILE A 94 6.56 7.91 -0.62
CA ILE A 94 6.61 9.27 -1.18
C ILE A 94 8.05 9.77 -1.25
N ILE A 95 8.85 9.56 -0.20
CA ILE A 95 10.27 9.93 -0.18
C ILE A 95 11.04 9.14 -1.25
N LEU A 96 10.76 7.84 -1.39
CA LEU A 96 11.42 6.98 -2.38
C LEU A 96 10.82 7.10 -3.78
N TYR A 97 9.78 7.91 -3.98
CA TYR A 97 9.00 7.97 -5.21
C TYR A 97 9.83 8.19 -6.49
N PRO A 98 10.83 9.10 -6.55
CA PRO A 98 11.66 9.28 -7.75
C PRO A 98 12.54 8.06 -8.04
N THR A 99 13.00 7.39 -6.99
CA THR A 99 13.83 6.18 -7.08
C THR A 99 12.98 5.01 -7.58
N LEU A 100 11.81 4.82 -6.99
CA LEU A 100 10.84 3.80 -7.38
C LEU A 100 10.41 3.97 -8.86
N THR A 101 10.12 5.19 -9.29
CA THR A 101 9.75 5.47 -10.69
C THR A 101 10.83 5.00 -11.68
N LYS A 102 12.11 5.20 -11.34
CA LYS A 102 13.22 4.72 -12.20
C LYS A 102 13.37 3.21 -12.16
N LEU A 103 13.31 2.62 -10.96
CA LEU A 103 13.40 1.18 -10.76
C LEU A 103 12.30 0.46 -11.55
N PHE A 104 11.05 0.92 -11.43
CA PHE A 104 9.94 0.33 -12.18
C PHE A 104 10.03 0.59 -13.67
N GLY A 105 10.67 1.67 -14.12
CA GLY A 105 11.00 1.85 -15.53
C GLY A 105 11.86 0.70 -16.07
N TYR A 106 12.84 0.24 -15.30
CA TYR A 106 13.65 -0.94 -15.64
C TYR A 106 12.82 -2.23 -15.63
N VAL A 107 11.96 -2.40 -14.62
CA VAL A 107 11.05 -3.56 -14.52
C VAL A 107 10.12 -3.63 -15.72
N ILE A 108 9.50 -2.52 -16.13
CA ILE A 108 8.59 -2.48 -17.27
C ILE A 108 9.31 -2.84 -18.58
N GLN A 109 10.52 -2.35 -18.80
CA GLN A 109 11.30 -2.67 -20.01
C GLN A 109 11.65 -4.15 -20.08
N ASN A 110 12.10 -4.77 -18.99
CA ASN A 110 12.43 -6.20 -19.00
C ASN A 110 11.18 -7.08 -19.06
N PHE A 111 10.08 -6.66 -18.41
CA PHE A 111 8.83 -7.41 -18.43
C PHE A 111 8.22 -7.45 -19.84
N GLU A 112 8.39 -6.40 -20.64
CA GLU A 112 7.99 -6.39 -22.05
C GLU A 112 8.83 -7.37 -22.90
N THR A 113 10.14 -7.45 -22.68
CA THR A 113 11.01 -8.35 -23.46
C THR A 113 10.82 -9.82 -23.09
N ASP A 114 10.64 -10.11 -21.80
CA ASP A 114 10.51 -11.49 -21.31
C ASP A 114 9.07 -12.01 -21.40
N GLY A 115 8.08 -11.11 -21.49
CA GLY A 115 6.64 -11.41 -21.54
C GLY A 115 6.06 -12.08 -20.28
N SER A 116 6.89 -12.46 -19.31
CA SER A 116 6.50 -13.16 -18.08
C SER A 116 7.30 -12.66 -16.88
N PHE A 117 6.58 -12.29 -15.81
CA PHE A 117 7.16 -11.76 -14.57
C PHE A 117 8.04 -12.80 -13.87
N ILE A 118 7.58 -14.06 -13.87
CA ILE A 118 8.31 -15.19 -13.28
C ILE A 118 9.60 -15.45 -14.06
N ARG A 119 9.57 -15.34 -15.39
CA ARG A 119 10.75 -15.49 -16.24
C ARG A 119 11.75 -14.35 -15.99
N MET A 120 11.27 -13.10 -15.93
CA MET A 120 12.10 -11.94 -15.59
C MET A 120 12.82 -12.09 -14.25
N MET A 121 12.14 -12.60 -13.21
CA MET A 121 12.76 -12.84 -11.90
C MET A 121 13.82 -13.96 -11.92
N LYS A 122 13.66 -14.97 -12.79
CA LYS A 122 14.60 -16.11 -12.91
C LYS A 122 15.83 -15.76 -13.75
N THR A 123 15.65 -14.99 -14.83
CA THR A 123 16.73 -14.72 -15.80
C THR A 123 17.66 -13.61 -15.33
N ASN A 124 17.18 -12.65 -14.54
CA ASN A 124 17.91 -11.41 -14.28
C ASN A 124 18.59 -11.41 -12.91
N ASN A 125 19.67 -12.17 -12.89
CA ASN A 125 20.81 -12.17 -11.98
C ASN A 125 20.94 -10.90 -11.11
N ILE A 126 20.89 -11.11 -9.80
CA ILE A 126 21.16 -10.22 -8.65
C ILE A 126 22.33 -9.23 -8.87
N GLN A 127 23.25 -9.52 -9.79
CA GLN A 127 24.37 -8.66 -10.18
C GLN A 127 23.99 -7.32 -10.84
N LYS A 128 22.90 -7.22 -11.64
CA LYS A 128 22.46 -5.91 -12.19
C LYS A 128 21.78 -5.04 -11.15
N LEU A 129 21.12 -5.64 -10.15
CA LEU A 129 20.53 -4.92 -9.02
C LEU A 129 21.60 -4.27 -8.12
N LYS A 130 22.83 -4.83 -8.10
CA LYS A 130 23.97 -4.30 -7.33
C LYS A 130 24.46 -2.93 -7.81
N TYR A 131 24.23 -2.56 -9.08
CA TYR A 131 24.49 -1.22 -9.62
C TYR A 131 23.38 -0.19 -9.33
N THR A 132 22.26 -0.61 -8.72
CA THR A 132 21.11 0.25 -8.38
C THR A 132 21.39 1.21 -7.23
N LYS A 133 22.37 0.93 -6.36
CA LYS A 133 22.78 1.85 -5.27
C LYS A 133 23.17 3.24 -5.79
N LYS A 134 23.63 3.36 -7.04
CA LYS A 134 24.01 4.64 -7.68
C LYS A 134 22.82 5.46 -8.21
N TYR A 135 21.60 4.91 -8.17
CA TYR A 135 20.37 5.52 -8.73
C TYR A 135 19.37 6.03 -7.69
N VAL A 136 19.66 5.88 -6.40
CA VAL A 136 18.86 6.48 -5.31
C VAL A 136 18.88 7.99 -5.51
N ARG A 137 17.75 8.55 -5.94
CA ARG A 137 17.55 9.99 -6.06
C ARG A 137 16.45 10.40 -5.10
N PHE A 138 16.82 11.23 -4.15
CA PHE A 138 15.88 11.93 -3.28
C PHE A 138 15.01 12.90 -4.09
N PRO A 139 13.79 13.17 -3.60
CA PRO A 139 12.86 14.10 -4.24
C PRO A 139 13.50 15.48 -4.31
N ARG A 140 13.50 16.08 -5.50
CA ARG A 140 13.92 17.47 -5.70
C ARG A 140 12.72 18.38 -5.49
N PHE A 141 12.87 19.46 -4.73
CA PHE A 141 11.81 20.44 -4.44
C PHE A 141 11.15 21.02 -5.70
N GLU A 142 11.85 21.04 -6.84
CA GLU A 142 11.30 21.43 -8.14
C GLU A 142 10.10 20.56 -8.59
N MET A 143 10.01 19.30 -8.15
CA MET A 143 8.86 18.43 -8.45
C MET A 143 7.56 18.96 -7.84
N ILE A 144 7.65 19.62 -6.67
CA ILE A 144 6.49 20.22 -5.99
C ILE A 144 6.03 21.48 -6.74
N HIS A 145 6.96 22.26 -7.29
CA HIS A 145 6.62 23.46 -8.05
C HIS A 145 5.90 23.14 -9.37
N ARG A 146 6.27 22.04 -10.04
CA ARG A 146 5.58 21.56 -11.24
C ARG A 146 4.17 21.03 -10.98
N LEU A 147 3.86 20.62 -9.75
CA LEU A 147 2.49 20.23 -9.34
C LEU A 147 1.50 21.39 -9.47
N ARG A 148 1.97 22.64 -9.32
CA ARG A 148 1.15 23.86 -9.45
C ARG A 148 0.87 24.27 -10.90
N ILE A 149 1.74 23.89 -11.85
CA ILE A 149 1.74 24.41 -13.23
C ILE A 149 1.03 23.46 -14.22
N GLY A 150 0.58 22.28 -13.76
CA GLY A 150 0.10 21.19 -14.63
C GLY A 150 -1.40 20.88 -14.60
N GLY A 151 -2.26 21.72 -14.01
CA GLY A 151 -3.72 21.56 -14.15
C GLY A 151 -4.31 20.25 -13.60
N ILE A 152 -3.76 19.68 -12.52
CA ILE A 152 -4.37 18.51 -11.87
C ILE A 152 -5.74 18.93 -11.33
N PRO A 153 -6.86 18.30 -11.73
CA PRO A 153 -8.17 18.64 -11.20
C PRO A 153 -8.21 18.41 -9.70
N LYS A 154 -8.30 19.50 -8.90
CA LYS A 154 -8.33 19.43 -7.43
C LYS A 154 -9.42 18.48 -6.91
N ARG A 155 -10.54 18.38 -7.64
CA ARG A 155 -11.63 17.45 -7.36
C ARG A 155 -11.19 15.99 -7.38
N ILE A 156 -10.41 15.57 -8.39
CA ILE A 156 -9.91 14.19 -8.49
C ILE A 156 -8.94 13.88 -7.36
N MET A 157 -8.06 14.84 -7.02
CA MET A 157 -7.13 14.68 -5.91
C MET A 157 -7.86 14.51 -4.57
N LEU A 158 -8.91 15.29 -4.33
CA LEU A 158 -9.76 15.15 -3.14
C LEU A 158 -10.49 13.80 -3.11
N ILE A 159 -11.09 13.37 -4.23
CA ILE A 159 -11.78 12.08 -4.31
C ILE A 159 -10.81 10.92 -3.99
N ASN A 160 -9.63 10.92 -4.59
CA ASN A 160 -8.62 9.88 -4.33
C ASN A 160 -8.09 9.93 -2.89
N MET A 161 -7.98 11.11 -2.30
CA MET A 161 -7.61 11.26 -0.88
C MET A 161 -8.66 10.62 0.03
N PHE A 162 -9.95 10.91 -0.21
CA PHE A 162 -11.05 10.30 0.55
C PHE A 162 -11.13 8.79 0.33
N ALA A 163 -11.02 8.33 -0.92
CA ALA A 163 -11.04 6.91 -1.24
C ALA A 163 -9.89 6.16 -0.55
N THR A 164 -8.67 6.73 -0.57
CA THR A 164 -7.51 6.15 0.10
C THR A 164 -7.67 6.15 1.63
N ALA A 165 -8.27 7.20 2.20
CA ALA A 165 -8.56 7.27 3.63
C ALA A 165 -9.56 6.18 4.06
N ILE A 166 -10.66 6.02 3.29
CA ILE A 166 -11.66 4.97 3.52
C ILE A 166 -11.04 3.59 3.38
N TYR A 167 -10.22 3.37 2.35
CA TYR A 167 -9.52 2.09 2.14
C TYR A 167 -8.60 1.74 3.32
N THR A 168 -7.82 2.71 3.78
CA THR A 168 -6.81 2.50 4.84
C THR A 168 -7.45 2.28 6.22
N ALA A 169 -8.44 3.11 6.57
CA ALA A 169 -9.08 3.05 7.88
C ALA A 169 -10.23 2.03 7.95
N GLY A 170 -10.82 1.66 6.81
CA GLY A 170 -12.06 0.88 6.74
C GLY A 170 -11.97 -0.47 7.43
N VAL A 171 -10.94 -1.26 7.10
CA VAL A 171 -10.76 -2.61 7.68
C VAL A 171 -10.54 -2.53 9.19
N LEU A 172 -9.69 -1.62 9.64
CA LEU A 172 -9.40 -1.45 11.06
C LEU A 172 -10.62 -0.92 11.83
N SER A 173 -11.41 -0.05 11.22
CA SER A 173 -12.65 0.49 11.81
C SER A 173 -13.72 -0.59 11.93
N ALA A 174 -13.86 -1.47 10.93
CA ALA A 174 -14.77 -2.61 10.97
C ALA A 174 -14.40 -3.60 12.09
N LEU A 175 -13.10 -3.91 12.24
CA LEU A 175 -12.59 -4.73 13.34
C LEU A 175 -12.85 -4.06 14.70
N TYR A 176 -12.61 -2.76 14.83
CA TYR A 176 -12.89 -2.03 16.06
C TYR A 176 -14.39 -1.97 16.38
N ALA A 177 -15.25 -1.79 15.39
CA ALA A 177 -16.70 -1.81 15.57
C ALA A 177 -17.19 -3.19 16.06
N SER A 178 -16.60 -4.27 15.56
CA SER A 178 -16.88 -5.64 16.02
C SER A 178 -16.44 -5.91 17.47
N PHE A 179 -15.49 -5.12 17.98
CA PHE A 179 -15.07 -5.16 19.37
C PHE A 179 -16.05 -4.38 20.26
N LEU A 180 -16.45 -3.18 19.83
CA LEU A 180 -17.35 -2.32 20.60
C LEU A 180 -18.77 -2.88 20.74
N ASN A 181 -19.26 -3.60 19.72
CA ASN A 181 -20.59 -4.17 19.74
C ASN A 181 -20.56 -5.68 19.40
N PRO A 182 -20.40 -6.54 20.42
CA PRO A 182 -20.27 -7.99 20.24
C PRO A 182 -21.48 -8.64 19.55
N ASP A 183 -22.70 -8.14 19.79
CA ASP A 183 -23.94 -8.70 19.24
C ASP A 183 -23.99 -8.61 17.70
N TYR A 184 -23.32 -7.61 17.13
CA TYR A 184 -23.22 -7.40 15.68
C TYR A 184 -21.81 -7.65 15.14
N ALA A 185 -20.95 -8.35 15.87
CA ALA A 185 -19.53 -8.49 15.52
C ALA A 185 -19.30 -9.06 14.10
N THR A 186 -20.05 -10.10 13.72
CA THR A 186 -19.95 -10.72 12.39
C THR A 186 -20.38 -9.75 11.28
N ASN A 187 -21.46 -9.00 11.50
CA ASN A 187 -21.96 -8.00 10.54
C ASN A 187 -20.98 -6.83 10.40
N ALA A 188 -20.43 -6.36 11.52
CA ALA A 188 -19.43 -5.29 11.55
C ALA A 188 -18.14 -5.70 10.82
N SER A 189 -17.64 -6.92 11.07
CA SER A 189 -16.44 -7.44 10.42
C SER A 189 -16.64 -7.65 8.91
N THR A 190 -17.78 -8.21 8.49
CA THR A 190 -18.08 -8.42 7.06
C THR A 190 -18.29 -7.12 6.29
N ALA A 191 -18.74 -6.04 6.94
CA ALA A 191 -18.87 -4.72 6.33
C ALA A 191 -17.53 -4.15 5.81
N SER A 192 -16.38 -4.62 6.35
CA SER A 192 -15.04 -4.29 5.85
C SER A 192 -14.90 -4.52 4.34
N GLY A 193 -15.42 -5.65 3.84
CA GLY A 193 -15.35 -6.00 2.42
C GLY A 193 -16.13 -5.01 1.54
N LEU A 194 -17.28 -4.54 2.02
CA LEU A 194 -18.08 -3.53 1.34
C LEU A 194 -17.33 -2.19 1.26
N VAL A 195 -16.76 -1.74 2.38
CA VAL A 195 -15.99 -0.49 2.46
C VAL A 195 -14.80 -0.52 1.51
N ASN A 196 -14.07 -1.64 1.47
CA ASN A 196 -12.92 -1.83 0.58
C ASN A 196 -13.34 -1.86 -0.90
N GLY A 197 -14.47 -2.51 -1.21
CA GLY A 197 -15.05 -2.54 -2.55
C GLY A 197 -15.37 -1.13 -3.06
N PHE A 198 -16.06 -0.32 -2.25
CA PHE A 198 -16.35 1.08 -2.59
C PHE A 198 -15.09 1.90 -2.83
N ALA A 199 -14.09 1.78 -1.94
CA ALA A 199 -12.85 2.53 -2.08
C ALA A 199 -12.06 2.13 -3.33
N THR A 200 -12.10 0.85 -3.72
CA THR A 200 -11.46 0.35 -4.94
C THR A 200 -12.13 0.86 -6.21
N ILE A 201 -13.46 1.01 -6.22
CA ILE A 201 -14.21 1.55 -7.38
C ILE A 201 -13.93 3.05 -7.58
N LEU A 202 -13.71 3.78 -6.48
CA LEU A 202 -13.45 5.22 -6.51
C LEU A 202 -12.03 5.60 -6.98
N LEU A 203 -11.08 4.65 -6.94
CA LEU A 203 -9.65 4.84 -7.26
C LEU A 203 -9.30 4.46 -8.71
#